data_AF-A0A9R1V197-F1
#
_entry.id   AF-A0A9R1V197-F1
#
_cell.length_a   1.000
_cell.length_b   1.000
_cell.length_c   1.000
_cell.angle_alpha   90.00
_cell.angle_beta   90.00
_cell.angle_gamma   90.00
#
_symmetry.space_group_name_H-M   'P 1'
#
loop_
_entity.id
_entity.type
_entity.pdbx_description
1 polymer ?
#
loop_
_entity_poly.entity_id
_entity_poly.type
_entity_poly.pdbx_seq_one_letter_code
_entity_poly.pdbx_strand_id
1 'polypeptide(L)'
;MENLDEAKAFDEWIVKIGDGNIGGPNNGKAEIEFPEDVVVRSIGDHIHSIVSIIYLSFENHLDDQSYFQDKAILVPTNEEYDATNDYI
;
A
#
# COMPACT_ATOMS: atom_id res chain seq x y z
N MET A 1 -6.67 -8.95 16.68
CA MET A 1 -7.47 -7.80 17.13
C MET A 1 -6.85 -6.62 16.42
N GLU A 2 -7.54 -6.05 15.43
CA GLU A 2 -7.06 -4.83 14.78
C GLU A 2 -6.87 -3.75 15.85
N ASN A 3 -5.72 -3.07 15.83
CA ASN A 3 -5.48 -1.96 16.73
C ASN A 3 -6.17 -0.73 16.14
N LEU A 4 -7.41 -0.49 16.61
CA LEU A 4 -8.25 0.60 16.13
C LEU A 4 -7.56 1.98 16.25
N ASP A 5 -6.64 2.12 17.21
CA ASP A 5 -5.86 3.34 17.41
C ASP A 5 -4.79 3.54 16.32
N GLU A 6 -4.18 2.46 15.80
CA GLU A 6 -3.21 2.51 14.68
C GLU A 6 -3.91 2.85 13.36
N ALA A 7 -5.04 2.21 13.07
CA ALA A 7 -5.82 2.52 11.87
C ALA A 7 -6.26 3.99 11.84
N LYS A 8 -6.73 4.50 12.98
CA LYS A 8 -7.10 5.92 13.12
C LYS A 8 -5.89 6.85 12.96
N ALA A 9 -4.73 6.48 13.50
CA ALA A 9 -3.50 7.26 13.34
C ALA A 9 -3.05 7.33 11.86
N PHE A 10 -3.18 6.22 11.12
CA PHE A 10 -2.90 6.16 9.69
C PHE A 10 -3.88 7.04 8.89
N ASP A 11 -5.17 6.96 9.18
CA ASP A 11 -6.19 7.80 8.54
C ASP A 11 -5.93 9.30 8.77
N GLU A 12 -5.64 9.69 10.01
CA GLU A 12 -5.30 11.08 10.35
C GLU A 12 -4.00 11.54 9.66
N TRP A 13 -3.03 10.64 9.44
CA TRP A 13 -1.80 10.94 8.73
C TRP A 13 -2.06 11.19 7.24
N ILE A 14 -2.86 10.36 6.57
CA ILE A 14 -3.27 10.60 5.17
C ILE A 14 -3.99 11.94 5.01
N VAL A 15 -4.92 12.28 5.92
CA VAL A 15 -5.64 13.56 5.87
C VAL A 15 -4.68 14.74 5.99
N LYS A 16 -3.72 14.68 6.92
CA LYS A 16 -2.73 15.75 7.09
C LYS A 16 -1.82 15.93 5.87
N ILE A 17 -1.55 14.87 5.11
CA ILE A 17 -0.85 14.97 3.81
C ILE A 17 -1.72 15.70 2.79
N GLY A 18 -2.99 15.31 2.66
CA GLY A 18 -3.94 15.93 1.72
C GLY A 18 -4.18 17.41 2.00
N ASP A 19 -4.20 17.81 3.27
CA ASP A 19 -4.34 19.20 3.71
C ASP A 19 -3.06 20.04 3.55
N GLY A 20 -1.93 19.42 3.21
CA GLY A 20 -0.62 20.10 3.15
C GLY A 20 -0.09 20.51 4.53
N ASN A 21 -0.58 19.88 5.60
CA ASN A 21 -0.08 20.08 6.96
C ASN A 21 1.24 19.33 7.21
N ILE A 22 1.56 18.35 6.36
CA ILE A 22 2.81 17.57 6.36
C ILE A 22 3.51 17.79 5.01
N GLY A 23 4.84 17.89 4.99
CA GLY A 23 5.62 18.05 3.76
C GLY A 23 6.52 19.28 3.66
N GLY A 24 6.53 20.18 4.65
CA GLY A 24 7.37 21.38 4.61
C GLY A 24 6.76 22.54 3.80
N PRO A 25 7.55 23.53 3.36
CA PRO A 25 7.01 24.69 2.65
C PRO A 25 6.37 24.22 1.35
N ASN A 26 5.11 24.60 1.11
CA ASN A 26 4.28 24.22 -0.05
C ASN A 26 4.85 24.75 -1.39
N ASN A 27 6.04 24.27 -1.74
CA ASN A 27 6.90 24.68 -2.86
C ASN A 27 6.79 23.69 -4.04
N GLY A 28 5.76 22.86 -4.03
CA GLY A 28 5.53 21.78 -5.00
C GLY A 28 6.26 20.48 -4.68
N LYS A 29 6.99 20.40 -3.56
CA LYS A 29 7.62 19.16 -3.07
C LYS A 29 7.35 18.99 -1.58
N ALA A 30 7.04 17.76 -1.21
CA ALA A 30 6.82 17.36 0.17
C ALA A 30 7.73 16.18 0.51
N GLU A 31 8.49 16.30 1.60
CA GLU A 31 9.15 15.15 2.23
C GLU A 31 8.20 14.58 3.28
N ILE A 32 7.93 13.28 3.17
CA ILE A 32 6.97 12.57 4.02
C ILE A 32 7.70 11.36 4.60
N GLU A 33 7.68 11.24 5.92
CA GLU A 33 8.12 10.02 6.60
C GLU A 33 6.95 9.04 6.67
N PHE A 34 7.16 7.83 6.13
CA PHE A 34 6.21 6.73 6.31
C PHE A 34 6.41 6.10 7.69
N PRO A 35 5.31 5.84 8.43
CA PRO A 35 5.40 5.04 9.66
C PRO A 35 6.04 3.67 9.37
N GLU A 36 6.96 3.21 10.21
CA GLU A 36 7.74 1.98 9.93
C GLU A 36 6.87 0.74 9.82
N ASP A 37 5.73 0.74 10.50
CA ASP A 37 4.71 -0.31 10.55
C ASP A 37 3.90 -0.45 9.25
N VAL A 38 3.85 0.59 8.41
CA VAL A 38 3.19 0.54 7.09
C VAL A 38 4.15 0.35 5.93
N VAL A 39 5.45 0.29 6.17
CA VAL A 39 6.46 0.07 5.13
C VAL A 39 6.77 -1.42 4.99
N VAL A 40 6.42 -1.98 3.84
CA VAL A 40 6.92 -3.29 3.41
C VAL A 40 8.35 -3.12 2.93
N ARG A 41 9.33 -3.56 3.75
CA ARG A 41 10.73 -3.57 3.36
C ARG A 41 11.01 -4.74 2.41
N SER A 42 11.00 -4.48 1.11
CA SER A 42 11.45 -5.47 0.12
C SER A 42 12.98 -5.44 -0.04
N ILE A 43 13.60 -6.62 -0.11
CA ILE A 43 15.03 -6.81 -0.39
C ILE A 43 15.25 -7.44 -1.79
N GLY A 44 14.21 -7.46 -2.61
CA GLY A 44 14.22 -8.15 -3.91
C GLY A 44 13.09 -7.67 -4.80
N ASP A 45 12.25 -8.61 -5.25
CA ASP A 45 11.07 -8.30 -6.05
C ASP A 45 9.99 -7.65 -5.18
N HIS A 46 9.77 -6.35 -5.39
CA HIS A 46 8.81 -5.57 -4.62
C HIS A 46 7.35 -5.95 -4.95
N ILE A 47 7.08 -6.41 -6.18
CA ILE A 47 5.74 -6.86 -6.59
C ILE A 47 5.40 -8.16 -5.87
N HIS A 48 6.31 -9.14 -5.89
CA HIS A 48 6.14 -10.37 -5.10
C HIS A 48 5.95 -10.06 -3.60
N SER A 49 6.73 -9.12 -3.08
CA SER A 49 6.66 -8.72 -1.67
C SER A 49 5.30 -8.12 -1.29
N ILE A 50 4.73 -7.25 -2.12
CA ILE A 50 3.43 -6.63 -1.82
C ILE A 50 2.27 -7.61 -2.04
N VAL A 51 2.33 -8.44 -3.09
CA VAL A 51 1.31 -9.45 -3.39
C VAL A 51 1.25 -10.50 -2.29
N SER A 52 2.40 -10.98 -1.80
CA SER A 52 2.43 -11.98 -0.71
C SER A 52 1.87 -11.48 0.62
N ILE A 53 1.87 -10.16 0.85
CA ILE A 53 1.31 -9.54 2.07
C ILE A 53 -0.21 -9.35 1.94
N ILE A 54 -0.68 -8.89 0.77
CA ILE A 54 -2.09 -8.59 0.55
C ILE A 54 -2.90 -9.88 0.30
N TYR A 55 -2.31 -10.82 -0.44
CA TYR A 55 -2.94 -12.09 -0.82
C TYR A 55 -2.29 -13.26 -0.06
N LEU A 56 -2.55 -13.32 1.25
CA LEU A 56 -2.14 -14.45 2.08
C LEU A 56 -2.74 -15.75 1.54
N SER A 57 -1.89 -16.66 1.06
CA SER A 57 -2.28 -17.91 0.39
C SER A 57 -2.82 -17.77 -1.05
N PHE A 58 -2.32 -16.78 -1.80
CA PHE A 58 -2.66 -16.54 -3.21
C PHE A 58 -2.84 -17.82 -4.05
N GLU A 59 -1.87 -18.74 -4.00
CA GLU A 59 -1.88 -20.00 -4.77
C GLU A 59 -3.09 -20.91 -4.46
N ASN A 60 -3.66 -20.82 -3.25
CA ASN A 60 -4.78 -21.64 -2.80
C ASN A 60 -6.16 -21.07 -3.20
N HIS A 61 -6.20 -19.86 -3.76
CA HIS A 61 -7.44 -19.12 -4.02
C HIS A 61 -7.57 -18.66 -5.48
N LEU A 62 -6.74 -19.18 -6.40
CA LEU A 62 -6.74 -18.78 -7.81
C LEU A 62 -8.10 -18.99 -8.51
N ASP A 63 -8.91 -19.95 -8.06
CA ASP A 63 -10.24 -20.24 -8.57
C ASP A 63 -11.38 -19.56 -7.80
N ASP A 64 -11.08 -18.86 -6.70
CA ASP A 64 -12.05 -18.15 -5.88
C ASP A 64 -12.04 -16.65 -6.18
N GLN A 65 -12.91 -16.22 -7.09
CA GLN A 65 -13.04 -14.80 -7.43
C GLN A 65 -13.39 -13.92 -6.22
N SER A 66 -14.11 -14.45 -5.23
CA SER A 66 -14.54 -13.67 -4.06
C SER A 66 -13.36 -13.29 -3.15
N TYR A 67 -12.30 -14.11 -3.15
CA TYR A 67 -11.07 -13.86 -2.41
C TYR A 67 -10.36 -12.56 -2.84
N PHE A 68 -10.54 -12.12 -4.10
CA PHE A 68 -9.87 -10.94 -4.63
C PHE A 68 -10.67 -9.65 -4.46
N GLN A 69 -11.98 -9.73 -4.19
CA GLN A 69 -12.89 -8.58 -4.30
C GLN A 69 -12.70 -7.50 -3.23
N ASP A 70 -12.14 -7.85 -2.08
CA ASP A 70 -11.89 -6.95 -0.94
C ASP A 70 -10.44 -6.42 -0.91
N LYS A 71 -9.63 -6.77 -1.91
CA LYS A 71 -8.20 -6.44 -1.98
C LYS A 71 -7.91 -5.55 -3.18
N ALA A 72 -7.10 -4.52 -2.98
CA ALA A 72 -6.63 -3.66 -4.05
C ALA A 72 -5.15 -3.33 -3.84
N ILE A 73 -4.40 -3.33 -4.95
CA ILE A 73 -3.03 -2.79 -4.99
C ILE A 73 -3.07 -1.50 -5.78
N LEU A 74 -2.67 -0.40 -5.14
CA LEU A 74 -2.53 0.89 -5.79
C LEU A 74 -1.05 1.15 -6.05
N VAL A 75 -0.70 1.41 -7.29
CA VAL A 75 0.67 1.69 -7.73
C VAL A 75 0.78 3.09 -8.32
N PRO A 76 1.96 3.74 -8.19
CA PRO A 76 2.10 5.14 -8.57
C PRO A 76 2.16 5.38 -10.09
N THR A 77 2.46 4.35 -10.90
CA THR A 77 2.64 4.49 -12.34
C THR A 77 1.95 3.36 -13.12
N ASN A 78 1.67 3.61 -14.40
CA ASN A 78 1.08 2.60 -15.29
C ASN A 78 2.05 1.45 -15.60
N GLU A 79 3.36 1.71 -15.64
CA GLU A 79 4.37 0.66 -15.84
C GLU A 79 4.37 -0.34 -14.67
N GLU A 80 4.30 0.18 -13.45
CA GLU A 80 4.13 -0.63 -12.24
C GLU A 80 2.77 -1.36 -12.21
N TYR A 81 1.72 -0.73 -12.78
CA TYR A 81 0.40 -1.36 -12.89
C TYR A 81 0.45 -2.56 -13.83
N ASP A 82 1.02 -2.39 -15.02
CA ASP A 82 1.16 -3.47 -15.99
C ASP A 82 2.00 -4.61 -15.40
N ALA A 83 3.14 -4.29 -14.78
CA ALA A 83 4.00 -5.30 -14.14
C ALA A 83 3.30 -6.04 -12.98
N THR A 84 2.51 -5.34 -12.16
CA THR A 84 1.74 -5.96 -11.07
C THR A 84 0.61 -6.83 -11.61
N ASN A 85 -0.08 -6.37 -12.65
CA ASN A 85 -1.19 -7.09 -13.26
C ASN A 85 -0.71 -8.32 -14.06
N ASP A 86 0.49 -8.30 -14.63
CA ASP A 86 1.11 -9.46 -15.27
C ASP A 86 1.60 -10.51 -14.26
N TYR A 87 1.90 -10.09 -13.02
CA TYR A 87 2.30 -10.98 -11.94
C TYR A 87 1.11 -11.78 -11.38
N ILE A 88 -0.07 -11.15 -11.29
CA ILE A 88 -1.32 -11.72 -10.77
C ILE A 88 -2.01 -12.58 -11.82
#